data_AF-A0A968P6I9-F1
#
_entry.id   AF-A0A968P6I9-F1
#
_cell.length_a   1.000
_cell.length_b   1.000
_cell.length_c   1.000
_cell.angle_alpha   90.00
_cell.angle_beta   90.00
_cell.angle_gamma   90.00
#
_symmetry.space_group_name_H-M   'P 1'
#
loop_
_entity.id
_entity.type
_entity.pdbx_description
1 polymer ?
#
loop_
_entity_poly.entity_id
_entity_poly.type
_entity_poly.pdbx_seq_one_letter_code
_entity_poly.pdbx_strand_id
1 'polypeptide(L)'
;MAAHDVTLRLPTPLFDHFRNLAARARRSLEAEILDVVATAASGAQDLPSDVARAVEELGLLRDEQLWRVAHHRLGEQEAAKLETLSAKQQERALTSREKKRLEQLVEQYDRAVLLRAEAARLLQARGHDISELLAA
;
A
#
# COMPACT_ATOMS: atom_id res chain seq x y z
N MET A 1 -12.47 -27.41 10.91
CA MET A 1 -11.17 -26.80 10.54
C MET A 1 -10.14 -27.31 11.52
N ALA A 2 -9.02 -27.86 11.06
CA ALA A 2 -7.94 -28.29 11.95
C ALA A 2 -7.09 -27.07 12.31
N ALA A 3 -6.92 -26.80 13.61
CA ALA A 3 -5.99 -25.80 14.13
C ALA A 3 -4.73 -26.54 14.63
N HIS A 4 -3.55 -26.01 14.32
CA HIS A 4 -2.28 -26.55 14.76
C HIS A 4 -1.52 -25.47 15.53
N ASP A 5 -1.14 -25.77 16.77
CA ASP A 5 -0.34 -24.87 17.58
C ASP A 5 1.14 -24.98 17.21
N VAL A 6 1.78 -23.84 16.99
CA VAL A 6 3.20 -23.74 16.64
C VAL A 6 3.91 -22.86 17.66
N THR A 7 4.93 -23.40 18.31
CA THR A 7 5.78 -22.63 19.24
C THR A 7 6.91 -21.95 18.47
N LEU A 8 6.96 -20.61 18.52
CA LEU A 8 7.98 -19.81 17.85
C LEU A 8 8.99 -19.26 18.87
N ARG A 9 10.28 -19.35 18.56
CA ARG A 9 11.33 -18.66 19.32
C ARG A 9 11.63 -17.34 18.65
N LEU A 10 11.07 -16.26 19.20
CA LEU A 10 11.24 -14.91 18.67
C LEU A 10 12.43 -14.21 19.35
N PRO A 11 13.34 -13.56 18.60
CA PRO A 11 14.33 -12.67 19.17
C PRO A 11 13.66 -11.54 19.97
N THR A 12 14.25 -11.13 21.10
CA THR A 12 13.71 -10.08 21.98
C THR A 12 13.27 -8.81 21.24
N PRO A 13 14.04 -8.28 20.26
CA PRO A 13 13.63 -7.07 19.53
C PRO A 13 12.32 -7.25 18.75
N LEU A 14 12.09 -8.44 18.22
CA LEU A 14 10.92 -8.77 17.41
C LEU A 14 9.71 -9.02 18.32
N PHE A 15 9.90 -9.67 19.47
CA PHE A 15 8.86 -9.79 20.49
C PHE A 15 8.39 -8.42 20.99
N ASP A 16 9.32 -7.50 21.28
CA ASP A 16 8.99 -6.15 21.73
C ASP A 16 8.25 -5.34 20.66
N HIS A 17 8.65 -5.49 19.40
CA HIS A 17 7.97 -4.86 18.27
C HIS A 17 6.50 -5.28 18.18
N PHE A 18 6.20 -6.58 18.19
CA PHE A 18 4.83 -7.08 18.13
C PHE A 18 4.03 -6.75 19.38
N ARG A 19 4.65 -6.76 20.56
CA ARG A 19 4.01 -6.32 21.80
C ARG A 19 3.56 -4.86 21.72
N ASN A 20 4.39 -3.99 21.16
CA ASN A 20 4.06 -2.58 20.97
C ASN A 20 2.95 -2.37 19.94
N LEU A 21 2.97 -3.13 18.84
CA LEU A 21 1.90 -3.12 17.84
C LEU A 21 0.56 -3.58 18.44
N ALA A 22 0.56 -4.70 19.16
CA ALA A 22 -0.62 -5.25 19.83
C ALA A 22 -1.22 -4.25 20.84
N ALA A 23 -0.37 -3.59 21.63
CA ALA A 23 -0.80 -2.55 22.57
C ALA A 23 -1.48 -1.36 21.86
N ARG A 24 -0.95 -0.92 20.71
CA ARG A 24 -1.54 0.16 19.90
C ARG A 24 -2.85 -0.26 19.25
N ALA A 25 -2.90 -1.49 18.73
CA ALA A 25 -4.07 -2.06 18.07
C ALA A 25 -5.16 -2.54 19.06
N ARG A 26 -4.88 -2.52 20.38
CA ARG A 26 -5.70 -3.13 21.44
C ARG A 26 -6.10 -4.58 21.14
N ARG A 27 -5.17 -5.32 20.55
CA ARG A 27 -5.34 -6.73 20.16
C ARG A 27 -4.36 -7.60 20.96
N SER A 28 -4.60 -8.92 20.96
CA SER A 28 -3.64 -9.85 21.54
C SER A 28 -2.41 -9.96 20.66
N LEU A 29 -1.26 -10.23 21.27
CA LEU A 29 0.00 -10.46 20.58
C LEU A 29 -0.13 -11.58 19.53
N GLU A 30 -0.84 -12.65 19.88
CA GLU A 30 -1.10 -13.79 19.00
C GLU A 30 -1.91 -13.40 17.77
N ALA A 31 -2.95 -12.57 17.93
CA ALA A 31 -3.76 -12.12 16.80
C ALA A 31 -2.95 -11.26 15.81
N GLU A 32 -2.05 -10.40 16.30
CA GLU A 32 -1.18 -9.60 15.44
C GLU A 32 -0.12 -10.45 14.73
N ILE A 33 0.49 -11.42 15.44
CA ILE A 33 1.44 -12.34 14.81
C ILE A 33 0.72 -13.19 13.76
N LEU A 34 -0.48 -13.68 14.06
CA LEU A 34 -1.29 -14.43 13.10
C LEU A 34 -1.70 -13.58 11.91
N ASP A 35 -2.03 -12.30 12.07
CA ASP A 35 -2.38 -11.40 10.99
C ASP A 35 -1.20 -11.10 10.07
N VAL A 36 -0.01 -10.85 10.65
CA VAL A 36 1.22 -10.64 9.87
C VAL A 36 1.66 -11.93 9.17
N VAL A 37 1.60 -13.08 9.85
CA VAL A 37 1.90 -14.38 9.25
C VAL A 37 0.86 -14.73 8.19
N ALA A 38 -0.42 -14.44 8.39
CA ALA A 38 -1.47 -14.64 7.39
C ALA A 38 -1.24 -13.72 6.18
N THR A 39 -0.82 -12.47 6.39
CA THR A 39 -0.50 -11.52 5.31
C THR A 39 0.71 -11.99 4.50
N ALA A 40 1.77 -12.43 5.18
CA ALA A 40 2.98 -12.97 4.56
C ALA A 40 2.74 -14.32 3.87
N ALA A 41 1.99 -15.23 4.51
CA ALA A 41 1.73 -16.58 4.01
C ALA A 41 0.63 -16.64 2.95
N SER A 42 -0.36 -15.72 3.01
CA SER A 42 -1.33 -15.56 1.92
C SER A 42 -0.65 -15.07 0.66
N GLY A 43 0.59 -14.57 0.75
CA GLY A 43 1.19 -13.79 -0.32
C GLY A 43 0.17 -12.74 -0.72
N ALA A 44 -0.17 -11.81 0.18
CA ALA A 44 -0.58 -10.50 -0.30
C ALA A 44 0.51 -10.16 -1.31
N GLN A 45 0.08 -10.27 -2.57
CA GLN A 45 0.91 -10.62 -3.71
C GLN A 45 2.12 -9.70 -3.70
N ASP A 46 3.27 -10.16 -4.21
CA ASP A 46 4.41 -9.30 -4.57
C ASP A 46 3.90 -7.89 -4.82
N LEU A 47 4.49 -6.80 -4.30
CA LEU A 47 4.27 -5.49 -4.94
C LEU A 47 4.26 -5.77 -6.45
N PRO A 48 3.10 -5.77 -7.15
CA PRO A 48 2.83 -6.75 -8.22
C PRO A 48 4.03 -6.72 -9.09
N SER A 49 4.90 -7.74 -9.18
CA SER A 49 6.35 -7.60 -9.53
C SER A 49 6.74 -6.46 -10.52
N ASP A 50 5.84 -6.08 -11.41
CA ASP A 50 5.68 -4.74 -11.99
C ASP A 50 5.89 -3.46 -11.12
N VAL A 51 5.54 -3.35 -9.82
CA VAL A 51 5.69 -2.14 -9.00
C VAL A 51 7.09 -2.11 -8.42
N ALA A 52 7.60 -3.24 -7.93
CA ALA A 52 8.99 -3.35 -7.53
C ALA A 52 9.92 -3.06 -8.73
N ARG A 53 9.59 -3.61 -9.91
CA ARG A 53 10.30 -3.30 -11.16
C ARG A 53 10.12 -1.84 -11.58
N ALA A 54 8.92 -1.28 -11.49
CA ALA A 54 8.69 0.13 -11.80
C ALA A 54 9.46 1.06 -10.85
N VAL A 55 9.61 0.68 -9.57
CA VAL A 55 10.43 1.40 -8.59
C VAL A 55 11.92 1.31 -8.92
N GLU A 56 12.42 0.16 -9.35
CA GLU A 56 13.80 0.03 -9.85
C GLU A 56 14.02 0.87 -11.12
N GLU A 57 13.06 0.84 -12.05
CA GLU A 57 13.08 1.64 -13.28
C GLU A 57 13.05 3.14 -12.98
N LEU A 58 12.32 3.59 -11.94
CA LEU A 58 12.33 4.99 -11.47
C LEU A 58 13.75 5.43 -11.10
N GLY A 59 14.56 4.55 -10.51
CA GLY A 59 15.96 4.84 -10.19
C GLY A 59 16.82 5.16 -11.42
N LEU A 60 16.45 4.62 -12.59
CA LEU A 60 17.13 4.84 -13.88
C LEU A 60 16.62 6.06 -14.65
N LEU A 61 15.51 6.66 -14.21
CA LEU A 61 14.91 7.81 -14.89
C LEU A 61 15.68 9.11 -14.62
N ARG A 62 15.64 10.02 -15.61
CA ARG A 62 16.12 11.40 -15.48
C ARG A 62 15.12 12.27 -14.71
N ASP A 63 15.59 13.40 -14.22
CA ASP A 63 14.80 14.29 -13.36
C ASP A 63 13.49 14.74 -14.02
N GLU A 64 13.48 15.03 -15.32
CA GLU A 64 12.26 15.44 -16.04
C GLU A 64 11.23 14.30 -16.16
N GLN A 65 11.70 13.05 -16.10
CA GLN A 65 10.84 11.87 -16.10
C GLN A 65 10.30 11.59 -14.69
N LEU A 66 11.14 11.75 -13.66
CA LEU A 66 10.72 11.67 -12.26
C LEU A 66 9.69 12.74 -11.91
N TRP A 67 9.87 13.98 -12.37
CA TRP A 67 8.91 15.06 -12.17
C TRP A 67 7.55 14.77 -12.80
N ARG A 68 7.53 14.12 -13.98
CA ARG A 68 6.28 13.68 -14.63
C ARG A 68 5.57 12.60 -13.83
N VAL A 69 6.32 11.63 -13.29
CA VAL A 69 5.74 10.57 -12.45
C VAL A 69 5.24 11.15 -11.12
N ALA A 70 5.98 12.07 -10.51
CA ALA A 70 5.57 12.75 -9.29
C ALA A 70 4.32 13.63 -9.46
N HIS A 71 4.13 14.23 -10.64
CA HIS A 71 2.93 14.99 -10.98
C HIS A 71 1.79 14.13 -11.51
N HIS A 72 2.03 12.86 -11.82
CA HIS A 72 1.00 11.98 -12.34
C HIS A 72 -0.01 11.66 -11.23
N ARG A 73 -1.20 12.26 -11.32
CA ARG A 73 -2.35 11.92 -10.50
C ARG A 73 -3.17 10.83 -11.19
N LEU A 74 -3.86 10.00 -10.39
CA LEU A 74 -4.91 9.13 -10.92
C LEU A 74 -5.86 10.00 -11.75
N GLY A 75 -6.26 9.56 -12.95
CA GLY A 75 -7.08 10.40 -13.82
C GLY A 75 -8.34 10.84 -13.07
N GLU A 76 -8.76 12.09 -13.19
CA GLU A 76 -9.91 12.64 -12.45
C GLU A 76 -11.16 11.76 -12.55
N GLN A 77 -11.32 11.07 -13.69
CA GLN A 77 -12.40 10.13 -13.93
C GLN A 77 -12.34 8.84 -13.08
N GLU A 78 -11.16 8.39 -12.68
CA GLU A 78 -10.94 7.19 -11.89
C GLU A 78 -11.11 7.49 -10.39
N ALA A 79 -10.63 8.65 -9.95
CA ALA A 79 -10.88 9.18 -8.61
C ALA A 79 -12.39 9.39 -8.36
N ALA A 80 -13.10 10.03 -9.29
CA ALA A 80 -14.56 10.21 -9.21
C ALA A 80 -15.32 8.87 -9.19
N LYS A 81 -14.85 7.85 -9.92
CA LYS A 81 -15.44 6.51 -9.91
C LYS A 81 -15.20 5.80 -8.58
N LEU A 82 -14.03 5.96 -7.97
CA LEU A 82 -13.70 5.41 -6.66
C LEU A 82 -14.55 6.05 -5.57
N GLU A 83 -14.70 7.38 -5.56
CA GLU A 83 -15.60 8.09 -4.64
C GLU A 83 -17.06 7.63 -4.78
N THR A 84 -17.54 7.51 -6.03
CA THR A 84 -18.91 7.05 -6.30
C THR A 84 -19.15 5.62 -5.81
N LEU A 85 -18.18 4.71 -5.99
CA LEU A 85 -18.30 3.32 -5.55
C LEU A 85 -18.16 3.18 -4.03
N SER A 86 -17.30 3.96 -3.39
CA SER A 86 -17.17 4.02 -1.93
C SER A 86 -18.42 4.59 -1.27
N ALA A 87 -19.03 5.65 -1.82
CA ALA A 87 -20.30 6.18 -1.34
C ALA A 87 -21.42 5.13 -1.47
N LYS A 88 -21.49 4.42 -2.60
CA LYS A 88 -22.44 3.32 -2.80
C LYS A 88 -22.25 2.17 -1.82
N GLN A 89 -21.02 1.87 -1.41
CA GLN A 89 -20.73 0.83 -0.41
C GLN A 89 -21.26 1.20 0.98
N GLN A 90 -21.24 2.49 1.33
CA GLN A 90 -21.77 2.99 2.59
C GLN A 90 -23.31 2.96 2.64
N GLU A 91 -23.96 3.17 1.49
CA GLU A 91 -25.43 3.16 1.39
C GLU A 91 -26.02 1.76 1.18
N ARG A 92 -25.31 0.86 0.50
CA ARG A 92 -25.79 -0.48 0.17
C ARG A 92 -24.65 -1.47 -0.03
N ALA A 93 -24.96 -2.76 0.16
CA ALA A 93 -24.02 -3.82 -0.23
C ALA A 93 -23.74 -3.76 -1.74
N LEU A 94 -22.45 -3.67 -2.11
CA LEU A 94 -22.02 -3.70 -3.50
C LEU A 94 -22.25 -5.08 -4.11
N THR A 95 -22.61 -5.11 -5.39
CA THR A 95 -22.65 -6.36 -6.15
C THR A 95 -21.23 -6.92 -6.31
N SER A 96 -21.08 -8.23 -6.53
CA SER A 96 -19.76 -8.86 -6.73
C SER A 96 -18.95 -8.22 -7.88
N ARG A 97 -19.63 -7.70 -8.91
CA ARG A 97 -19.01 -6.97 -10.02
C ARG A 97 -18.51 -5.57 -9.60
N GLU A 98 -19.29 -4.85 -8.81
CA GLU A 98 -18.90 -3.54 -8.27
C GLU A 98 -17.76 -3.67 -7.25
N LYS A 99 -17.80 -4.70 -6.40
CA LYS A 99 -16.73 -5.01 -5.44
C LYS A 99 -15.40 -5.28 -6.15
N LYS A 100 -15.40 -6.15 -7.16
CA LYS A 100 -14.21 -6.43 -7.97
C LYS A 100 -13.70 -5.16 -8.68
N ARG A 101 -14.60 -4.29 -9.13
CA ARG A 101 -14.22 -3.02 -9.78
C ARG A 101 -13.63 -2.03 -8.79
N LEU A 102 -14.15 -1.98 -7.56
CA LEU A 102 -13.62 -1.15 -6.48
C LEU A 102 -12.22 -1.63 -6.07
N GLU A 103 -12.04 -2.94 -5.87
CA GLU A 103 -10.74 -3.55 -5.57
C GLU A 103 -9.67 -3.19 -6.63
N GLN A 104 -10.02 -3.29 -7.92
CA GLN A 104 -9.12 -2.88 -9.01
C GLN A 104 -8.76 -1.38 -8.99
N LEU A 105 -9.74 -0.52 -8.69
CA LEU A 105 -9.52 0.93 -8.64
C LEU A 105 -8.65 1.31 -7.44
N VAL A 106 -8.85 0.66 -6.30
CA VAL A 106 -8.03 0.82 -5.09
C VAL A 106 -6.59 0.38 -5.38
N GLU A 107 -6.40 -0.78 -5.98
CA GLU A 107 -5.05 -1.28 -6.33
C GLU A 107 -4.32 -0.34 -7.30
N GLN A 108 -5.02 0.20 -8.30
CA GLN A 108 -4.48 1.20 -9.23
C GLN A 108 -4.11 2.50 -8.52
N TYR A 109 -4.95 2.94 -7.58
CA TYR A 109 -4.69 4.13 -6.78
C TYR A 109 -3.47 3.96 -5.87
N ASP A 110 -3.41 2.87 -5.11
CA ASP A 110 -2.31 2.58 -4.20
C ASP A 110 -0.97 2.51 -4.96
N ARG A 111 -0.97 1.86 -6.13
CA ARG A 111 0.19 1.83 -7.01
C ARG A 111 0.62 3.23 -7.46
N ALA A 112 -0.33 4.06 -7.91
CA ALA A 112 -0.03 5.41 -8.35
C ALA A 112 0.57 6.26 -7.22
N VAL A 113 0.02 6.15 -6.00
CA VAL A 113 0.53 6.85 -4.81
C VAL A 113 1.94 6.39 -4.46
N LEU A 114 2.22 5.08 -4.48
CA LEU A 114 3.55 4.53 -4.19
C LEU A 114 4.60 5.03 -5.18
N LEU A 115 4.32 4.96 -6.48
CA LEU A 115 5.25 5.45 -7.51
C LEU A 115 5.50 6.95 -7.40
N ARG A 116 4.47 7.73 -7.03
CA ARG A 116 4.60 9.17 -6.75
C ARG A 116 5.52 9.46 -5.58
N ALA A 117 5.31 8.76 -4.47
CA ALA A 117 6.08 8.92 -3.26
C ALA A 117 7.56 8.57 -3.50
N GLU A 118 7.82 7.49 -4.23
CA GLU A 118 9.19 7.08 -4.56
C GLU A 118 9.88 8.04 -5.55
N ALA A 119 9.15 8.53 -6.56
CA ALA A 119 9.67 9.57 -7.46
C ALA A 119 10.03 10.87 -6.71
N ALA A 120 9.17 11.30 -5.78
CA ALA A 120 9.43 12.47 -4.93
C ALA A 120 10.65 12.24 -4.02
N ARG A 121 10.78 11.05 -3.42
CA ARG A 121 11.94 10.67 -2.60
C ARG A 121 13.24 10.70 -3.41
N LEU A 122 13.23 10.21 -4.64
CA LEU A 122 14.38 10.24 -5.55
C LEU A 122 14.76 11.68 -5.96
N LEU A 123 13.77 12.52 -6.27
CA LEU A 123 13.99 13.94 -6.57
C LEU A 123 14.60 14.68 -5.38
N GLN A 124 14.10 14.44 -4.17
CA GLN A 124 14.66 15.00 -2.95
C GLN A 124 16.10 14.53 -2.70
N ALA A 125 16.39 13.24 -2.92
CA ALA A 125 17.75 12.71 -2.82
C ALA A 125 18.72 13.32 -3.84
N ARG A 126 18.21 13.79 -4.98
CA ARG A 126 18.96 14.52 -6.02
C ARG A 126 19.05 16.04 -5.77
N GLY A 127 18.47 16.54 -4.66
CA GLY A 127 18.57 17.94 -4.26
C GLY A 127 17.47 18.86 -4.82
N HIS A 128 16.40 18.30 -5.40
CA HIS A 128 15.26 19.07 -5.88
C HIS A 128 14.30 19.41 -4.74
N ASP A 129 13.68 20.60 -4.80
CA ASP A 129 12.64 21.01 -3.87
C ASP A 129 11.30 20.36 -4.23
N ILE A 130 10.82 19.45 -3.38
CA ILE A 130 9.56 18.72 -3.57
C ILE A 130 8.39 19.33 -2.78
N SER A 131 8.55 20.53 -2.21
CA SER A 131 7.52 21.20 -1.42
C SER A 131 6.21 21.39 -2.21
N GLU A 132 6.32 21.63 -3.51
CA GLU A 132 5.17 21.75 -4.43
C GLU A 132 4.36 20.45 -4.57
N LEU A 133 4.99 19.29 -4.37
CA LEU A 133 4.33 17.98 -4.45
C LEU A 133 3.61 17.59 -3.15
N LEU A 134 4.04 18.16 -2.02
CA LEU A 134 3.47 17.93 -0.69
C LEU A 134 2.30 18.86 -0.37
N ALA A 135 2.22 20.01 -1.07
CA ALA A 135 1.18 21.02 -0.87
C ALA A 135 -0.12 20.72 -1.65
N ALA A 136 -0.16 19.64 -2.44
CA ALA A 136 -1.24 19.30 -3.37
C ALA A 136 -1.98 18.03 -2.95
#